data_AF-A0A4S2ACL9-F1
#
_entry.id   AF-A0A4S2ACL9-F1
#
_cell.length_a   1.000
_cell.length_b   1.000
_cell.length_c   1.000
_cell.angle_alpha   90.00
_cell.angle_beta   90.00
_cell.angle_gamma   90.00
#
_symmetry.space_group_name_H-M   'P 1'
#
loop_
_entity.id
_entity.type
_entity.pdbx_description
1 polymer ?
#
loop_
_entity_poly.entity_id
_entity_poly.type
_entity_poly.pdbx_seq_one_letter_code
_entity_poly.pdbx_strand_id
1 'polypeptide(L)'
;MKKKLTLLASIIACTLLSLTSCEKHDGINYLKSKCTAELNGQTYIDQQPYTYIFGPTHPTPFLEYSQYEATFETYLSTERGGKIAYIVRINLFVDTPEEFFLQPQTIEKIDIADADALISYRDYRQYCKDNKVSYATVNGEVIDEGTFQITPYNKTEGQIYCTNGNGTFTLQFSEGTLKGEFYLE
;
A
#
# COMPACT_ATOMS: atom_id res chain seq x y z
N MET A 1 -34.44 -21.37 -19.28
CA MET A 1 -34.69 -20.24 -18.34
C MET A 1 -33.65 -20.13 -17.24
N LYS A 2 -33.28 -21.21 -16.52
CA LYS A 2 -32.29 -21.16 -15.42
C LYS A 2 -30.95 -20.47 -15.78
N LYS A 3 -30.28 -20.84 -16.88
CA LYS A 3 -29.00 -20.22 -17.31
C LYS A 3 -29.06 -18.70 -17.58
N LYS A 4 -30.18 -18.19 -18.10
CA LYS A 4 -30.36 -16.74 -18.35
C LYS A 4 -30.55 -15.96 -17.05
N LEU A 5 -31.23 -16.57 -16.06
CA LEU A 5 -31.43 -15.99 -14.73
C LEU A 5 -30.12 -15.96 -13.93
N THR A 6 -29.29 -17.01 -14.05
CA THR A 6 -27.96 -17.08 -13.41
C THR A 6 -26.99 -16.05 -13.99
N LEU A 7 -27.00 -15.84 -15.31
CA LEU A 7 -26.18 -14.82 -15.97
C LEU A 7 -26.62 -13.40 -15.55
N LEU A 8 -27.93 -13.13 -15.52
CA LEU A 8 -28.45 -11.83 -15.09
C LEU A 8 -28.09 -11.54 -13.62
N ALA A 9 -28.22 -12.54 -12.74
CA ALA A 9 -27.84 -12.42 -11.33
C ALA A 9 -26.33 -12.19 -11.15
N SER A 10 -25.49 -12.85 -11.95
CA SER A 10 -24.04 -12.61 -11.93
C SER A 10 -23.67 -11.20 -12.40
N ILE A 11 -24.35 -10.67 -13.42
CA ILE A 11 -24.10 -9.30 -13.90
C ILE A 11 -24.52 -8.28 -12.84
N ILE A 12 -25.67 -8.47 -12.19
CA ILE A 12 -26.16 -7.61 -11.11
C ILE A 12 -25.22 -7.66 -9.89
N ALA A 13 -24.72 -8.84 -9.53
CA ALA A 13 -23.75 -8.99 -8.45
C ALA A 13 -22.42 -8.29 -8.78
N CYS A 14 -21.90 -8.47 -10.00
CA CYS A 14 -20.69 -7.79 -10.44
C CYS A 14 -20.86 -6.26 -10.48
N THR A 15 -22.01 -5.74 -10.95
CA THR A 15 -22.25 -4.29 -10.95
C THR A 15 -22.38 -3.73 -9.54
N LEU A 16 -23.08 -4.42 -8.62
CA LEU A 16 -23.17 -4.01 -7.22
C LEU A 16 -21.81 -4.03 -6.50
N LEU A 17 -20.98 -5.06 -6.72
CA LEU A 17 -19.63 -5.15 -6.17
C LEU A 17 -18.68 -4.08 -6.74
N SER A 18 -18.84 -3.71 -8.01
CA SER A 18 -18.09 -2.58 -8.58
C SER A 18 -18.56 -1.22 -8.05
N LEU A 19 -19.84 -1.07 -7.65
CA LEU A 19 -20.34 0.17 -7.05
C LEU A 19 -19.87 0.36 -5.60
N THR A 20 -19.63 -0.72 -4.86
CA THR A 20 -19.11 -0.62 -3.49
C THR A 20 -17.61 -0.36 -3.45
N SER A 21 -16.84 -0.76 -4.46
CA SER A 21 -15.39 -0.64 -4.50
C SER A 21 -14.88 0.55 -5.34
N CYS A 22 -15.76 1.27 -6.04
CA CYS A 22 -15.39 2.37 -6.92
C CYS A 22 -16.02 3.72 -6.53
N GLU A 23 -15.32 4.79 -6.88
CA GLU A 23 -15.84 6.15 -6.90
C GLU A 23 -15.63 6.78 -8.29
N LYS A 24 -16.51 7.69 -8.68
CA LYS A 24 -16.51 8.29 -10.01
C LYS A 24 -15.86 9.68 -9.97
N HIS A 25 -14.81 9.87 -10.76
CA HIS A 25 -14.16 11.16 -10.98
C HIS A 25 -14.07 11.44 -12.48
N ASP A 26 -14.48 12.64 -12.91
CA ASP A 26 -14.38 13.09 -14.30
C ASP A 26 -14.96 12.11 -15.34
N GLY A 27 -16.03 11.41 -14.97
CA GLY A 27 -16.68 10.43 -15.86
C GLY A 27 -16.08 9.01 -15.82
N ILE A 28 -14.95 8.81 -15.14
CA ILE A 28 -14.21 7.56 -15.03
C ILE A 28 -14.45 6.92 -13.64
N ASN A 29 -14.62 5.60 -13.60
CA ASN A 29 -14.69 4.85 -12.35
C ASN A 29 -13.27 4.51 -11.87
N TYR A 30 -12.94 4.96 -10.68
CA TYR A 30 -11.69 4.68 -9.98
C TYR A 30 -11.96 3.77 -8.79
N LEU A 31 -10.95 3.00 -8.37
CA LEU A 31 -11.00 2.31 -7.09
C LEU A 31 -11.11 3.32 -5.95
N LYS A 32 -11.85 2.97 -4.90
CA LYS A 32 -11.95 3.80 -3.69
C LYS A 32 -10.64 3.82 -2.91
N SER A 33 -9.88 2.73 -2.92
CA SER A 33 -8.52 2.68 -2.39
C SER A 33 -7.69 3.78 -3.06
N LYS A 34 -7.09 4.63 -2.24
CA LYS A 34 -6.33 5.78 -2.71
C LYS A 34 -5.29 6.21 -1.70
N CYS A 35 -4.21 6.79 -2.20
CA CYS A 35 -3.18 7.42 -1.40
C CYS A 35 -2.89 8.80 -1.96
N THR A 36 -2.76 9.79 -1.09
CA THR A 36 -2.30 11.13 -1.45
C THR A 36 -1.06 11.44 -0.65
N ALA A 37 -0.04 11.98 -1.30
CA ALA A 37 1.20 12.35 -0.64
C ALA A 37 1.68 13.74 -1.06
N GLU A 38 2.38 14.41 -0.17
CA GLU A 38 3.05 15.69 -0.44
C GLU A 38 4.56 15.54 -0.31
N LEU A 39 5.28 16.11 -1.29
CA LEU A 39 6.73 16.27 -1.26
C LEU A 39 7.07 17.65 -1.80
N ASN A 40 7.81 18.45 -1.02
CA ASN A 40 8.28 19.79 -1.42
C ASN A 40 7.14 20.70 -1.93
N GLY A 41 5.94 20.60 -1.36
CA GLY A 41 4.76 21.36 -1.77
C GLY A 41 4.05 20.86 -3.02
N GLN A 42 4.53 19.78 -3.66
CA GLN A 42 3.85 19.09 -4.75
C GLN A 42 3.01 17.93 -4.20
N THR A 43 1.74 17.87 -4.61
CA THR A 43 0.85 16.75 -4.30
C THR A 43 0.98 15.66 -5.35
N TYR A 44 0.96 14.42 -4.88
CA TYR A 44 0.90 13.19 -5.67
C TYR A 44 -0.30 12.36 -5.21
N ILE A 45 -0.84 11.57 -6.13
CA ILE A 45 -2.00 10.72 -5.92
C ILE A 45 -1.76 9.34 -6.54
N ASP A 46 -2.07 8.31 -5.77
CA ASP A 46 -2.34 6.97 -6.27
C ASP A 46 -3.84 6.73 -6.15
N GLN A 47 -4.49 6.59 -7.30
CA GLN A 47 -5.86 6.14 -7.38
C GLN A 47 -6.07 5.56 -8.78
N GLN A 48 -6.18 4.24 -8.86
CA GLN A 48 -6.20 3.54 -10.13
C GLN A 48 -7.61 3.44 -10.73
N PRO A 49 -7.76 3.55 -12.07
CA PRO A 49 -9.01 3.25 -12.75
C PRO A 49 -9.45 1.81 -12.46
N TYR A 50 -10.75 1.56 -12.34
CA TYR A 50 -11.29 0.21 -12.06
C TYR A 50 -10.80 -0.85 -13.06
N THR A 51 -10.54 -0.47 -14.31
CA THR A 51 -10.03 -1.41 -15.32
C THR A 51 -8.66 -2.02 -14.98
N TYR A 52 -7.90 -1.42 -14.06
CA TYR A 52 -6.60 -1.95 -13.62
C TYR A 52 -6.70 -3.25 -12.83
N ILE A 53 -7.85 -3.57 -12.23
CA ILE A 53 -8.01 -4.86 -11.51
C ILE A 53 -7.86 -6.08 -12.42
N PHE A 54 -7.99 -5.88 -13.74
CA PHE A 54 -7.82 -6.93 -14.75
C PHE A 54 -6.41 -6.93 -15.36
N GLY A 55 -5.52 -6.07 -14.86
CA GLY A 55 -4.14 -5.96 -15.29
C GLY A 55 -3.25 -7.05 -14.70
N PRO A 56 -2.01 -7.17 -15.20
CA PRO A 56 -1.03 -8.14 -14.69
C PRO A 56 -0.45 -7.76 -13.32
N THR A 57 -0.71 -6.55 -12.84
CA THR A 57 -0.19 -5.99 -11.59
C THR A 57 -1.33 -5.80 -10.59
N HIS A 58 -1.04 -6.05 -9.31
CA HIS A 58 -2.01 -5.81 -8.24
C HIS A 58 -2.36 -4.32 -8.12
N PRO A 59 -3.63 -3.98 -7.84
CA PRO A 59 -4.01 -2.60 -7.66
C PRO A 59 -3.38 -1.97 -6.42
N THR A 60 -2.95 -0.71 -6.54
CA THR A 60 -2.42 0.09 -5.44
C THR A 60 -3.36 1.28 -5.12
N PRO A 61 -3.33 1.80 -3.88
CA PRO A 61 -2.56 1.30 -2.75
C PRO A 61 -3.15 0.01 -2.16
N PHE A 62 -2.30 -0.81 -1.57
CA PHE A 62 -2.73 -1.98 -0.79
C PHE A 62 -1.87 -2.15 0.46
N LEU A 63 -2.42 -2.84 1.45
CA LEU A 63 -1.67 -3.40 2.57
C LEU A 63 -1.98 -4.90 2.66
N GLU A 64 -0.97 -5.72 2.42
CA GLU A 64 -1.00 -7.14 2.76
C GLU A 64 -0.38 -7.33 4.13
N TYR A 65 -0.91 -8.26 4.92
CA TYR A 65 -0.31 -8.63 6.18
C TYR A 65 -0.47 -10.13 6.44
N SER A 66 0.46 -10.64 7.23
CA SER A 66 0.40 -11.97 7.81
C SER A 66 0.58 -11.86 9.32
N GLN A 67 0.93 -12.94 10.00
CA GLN A 67 0.99 -12.96 11.46
C GLN A 67 2.00 -11.94 12.03
N TYR A 68 3.16 -11.76 11.41
CA TYR A 68 4.26 -10.94 11.96
C TYR A 68 4.92 -10.00 10.95
N GLU A 69 4.40 -9.93 9.73
CA GLU A 69 4.89 -9.02 8.69
C GLU A 69 3.73 -8.40 7.91
N ALA A 70 3.91 -7.15 7.49
CA ALA A 70 2.99 -6.47 6.59
C ALA A 70 3.76 -5.69 5.51
N THR A 71 3.17 -5.58 4.33
CA THR A 71 3.70 -4.78 3.22
C THR A 71 2.63 -3.80 2.78
N PHE A 72 2.93 -2.50 2.85
CA PHE A 72 2.17 -1.45 2.20
C PHE A 72 2.87 -1.05 0.90
N GLU A 73 2.10 -0.87 -0.18
CA GLU A 73 2.63 -0.40 -1.46
C GLU A 73 1.69 0.60 -2.12
N THR A 74 2.23 1.70 -2.67
CA THR A 74 1.49 2.77 -3.36
C THR A 74 2.30 3.35 -4.51
N TYR A 75 1.64 3.61 -5.64
CA TYR A 75 2.23 4.13 -6.89
C TYR A 75 1.74 5.55 -7.16
N LEU A 76 2.51 6.51 -6.68
CA LEU A 76 2.16 7.92 -6.68
C LEU A 76 2.44 8.55 -8.06
N SER A 77 1.43 9.25 -8.59
CA SER A 77 1.48 10.00 -9.84
C SER A 77 1.06 11.46 -9.59
N THR A 78 1.35 12.39 -10.50
CA THR A 78 0.90 13.79 -10.34
C THR A 78 -0.61 13.97 -10.59
N GLU A 79 -1.25 12.98 -11.20
CA GLU A 79 -2.67 12.93 -11.49
C GLU A 79 -3.19 11.48 -11.45
N ARG A 80 -4.51 11.31 -11.29
CA ARG A 80 -5.14 9.98 -11.21
C ARG A 80 -4.92 9.18 -12.50
N GLY A 81 -4.44 7.94 -12.37
CA GLY A 81 -4.12 7.10 -13.53
C GLY A 81 -2.98 7.63 -14.41
N GLY A 82 -2.25 8.64 -13.95
CA GLY A 82 -1.12 9.23 -14.66
C GLY A 82 0.12 8.35 -14.68
N LYS A 83 1.24 8.92 -15.15
CA LYS A 83 2.54 8.26 -15.11
C LYS A 83 3.07 8.23 -13.67
N ILE A 84 3.51 7.05 -13.23
CA ILE A 84 4.11 6.84 -11.92
C ILE A 84 5.36 7.72 -11.76
N ALA A 85 5.37 8.52 -10.70
CA ALA A 85 6.50 9.35 -10.27
C ALA A 85 7.27 8.69 -9.12
N TYR A 86 6.55 8.12 -8.14
CA TYR A 86 7.16 7.42 -7.01
C TYR A 86 6.49 6.08 -6.75
N ILE A 87 7.32 5.06 -6.51
CA ILE A 87 6.91 3.78 -5.95
C ILE A 87 7.34 3.77 -4.49
N VAL A 88 6.36 3.72 -3.58
CA VAL A 88 6.61 3.62 -2.15
C VAL A 88 6.27 2.21 -1.69
N ARG A 89 7.21 1.55 -1.00
CA ARG A 89 6.99 0.27 -0.34
C ARG A 89 7.43 0.36 1.11
N ILE A 90 6.58 -0.06 2.04
CA ILE A 90 6.85 -0.06 3.48
C ILE A 90 6.68 -1.49 3.97
N ASN A 91 7.74 -2.05 4.55
CA ASN A 91 7.76 -3.40 5.13
C ASN A 91 7.79 -3.26 6.65
N LEU A 92 6.79 -3.84 7.31
CA LEU A 92 6.64 -3.81 8.75
C LEU A 92 6.92 -5.20 9.34
N PHE A 93 7.65 -5.23 10.44
CA PHE A 93 7.93 -6.44 11.20
C PHE A 93 7.69 -6.18 12.68
N VAL A 94 6.84 -7.01 13.29
CA VAL A 94 6.38 -6.83 14.68
C VAL A 94 6.52 -8.13 15.46
N ASP A 95 6.39 -8.04 16.78
CA ASP A 95 6.37 -9.21 17.67
C ASP A 95 4.96 -9.80 17.77
N THR A 96 3.94 -8.95 17.80
CA THR A 96 2.54 -9.35 17.82
C THR A 96 1.74 -8.67 16.70
N PRO A 97 0.82 -9.37 16.02
CA PRO A 97 0.05 -8.79 14.91
C PRO A 97 -0.77 -7.56 15.30
N GLU A 98 -1.10 -7.40 16.58
CA GLU A 98 -1.84 -6.25 17.11
C GLU A 98 -1.02 -4.95 17.03
N GLU A 99 0.32 -5.03 17.08
CA GLU A 99 1.20 -3.87 17.07
C GLU A 99 1.07 -3.03 15.81
N PHE A 100 0.79 -3.64 14.65
CA PHE A 100 0.54 -2.92 13.40
C PHE A 100 -0.53 -1.84 13.53
N PHE A 101 -1.48 -2.06 14.43
CA PHE A 101 -2.75 -1.33 14.48
C PHE A 101 -2.90 -0.46 15.73
N LEU A 102 -2.09 -0.69 16.75
CA LEU A 102 -2.20 -0.01 18.05
C LEU A 102 -1.28 1.21 18.18
N GLN A 103 -0.16 1.22 17.46
CA GLN A 103 0.84 2.29 17.58
C GLN A 103 1.50 2.62 16.24
N PRO A 104 1.94 3.87 16.05
CA PRO A 104 2.82 4.23 14.94
C PRO A 104 4.06 3.32 14.93
N GLN A 105 4.40 2.81 13.76
CA GLN A 105 5.60 2.04 13.50
C GLN A 105 6.72 2.99 13.10
N THR A 106 7.89 2.81 13.71
CA THR A 106 9.12 3.49 13.28
C THR A 106 9.64 2.79 12.03
N ILE A 107 10.06 3.59 11.05
CA ILE A 107 10.75 3.12 9.86
C ILE A 107 12.20 3.56 9.98
N GLU A 108 13.13 2.64 9.82
CA GLU A 108 14.55 2.92 9.96
C GLU A 108 15.38 2.09 8.97
N LYS A 109 16.50 2.67 8.56
CA LYS A 109 17.54 1.98 7.81
C LYS A 109 18.54 1.33 8.75
N ILE A 110 18.95 0.11 8.42
CA ILE A 110 20.05 -0.54 9.10
C ILE A 110 21.21 -0.71 8.12
N ASP A 111 22.35 -0.17 8.49
CA ASP A 111 23.60 -0.44 7.80
C ASP A 111 24.05 -1.87 8.17
N ILE A 112 23.94 -2.79 7.22
CA ILE A 112 24.44 -4.15 7.39
C ILE A 112 25.94 -4.13 7.09
N ALA A 113 26.76 -4.42 8.10
CA ALA A 113 28.21 -4.38 8.01
C ALA A 113 28.77 -5.50 7.11
N ASP A 114 28.79 -5.25 5.79
CA ASP A 114 29.68 -5.86 4.80
C ASP A 114 29.60 -5.03 3.49
N ALA A 115 29.88 -3.73 3.61
CA ALA A 115 29.61 -2.68 2.61
C ALA A 115 30.34 -2.82 1.26
N ASP A 116 31.21 -3.83 1.09
CA ASP A 116 31.86 -4.15 -0.18
C ASP A 116 31.04 -5.13 -1.05
N ALA A 117 30.02 -5.78 -0.51
CA ALA A 117 29.10 -6.63 -1.26
C ALA A 117 27.77 -5.90 -1.48
N LEU A 118 27.31 -5.85 -2.73
CA LEU A 118 25.93 -5.48 -3.06
C LEU A 118 24.98 -6.47 -2.39
N ILE A 119 24.47 -6.13 -1.20
CA ILE A 119 23.48 -6.94 -0.50
C ILE A 119 22.22 -6.97 -1.35
N SER A 120 21.71 -8.17 -1.64
CA SER A 120 20.48 -8.28 -2.41
C SER A 120 19.28 -7.77 -1.60
N TYR A 121 18.25 -7.24 -2.28
CA TYR A 121 16.99 -6.86 -1.63
C TYR A 121 16.40 -7.98 -0.76
N ARG A 122 16.57 -9.24 -1.19
CA ARG A 122 16.10 -10.42 -0.46
C ARG A 122 16.83 -10.57 0.88
N ASP A 123 18.15 -10.41 0.87
CA ASP A 123 18.98 -10.57 2.06
C ASP A 123 18.74 -9.42 3.04
N TYR A 124 18.58 -8.19 2.53
CA TYR A 124 18.20 -7.03 3.35
C TYR A 124 16.83 -7.24 4.01
N ARG A 125 15.80 -7.64 3.24
CA ARG A 125 14.47 -7.91 3.79
C ARG A 125 14.50 -9.01 4.85
N GLN A 126 15.25 -10.08 4.61
CA GLN A 126 15.37 -11.19 5.56
C GLN A 126 16.05 -10.72 6.86
N TYR A 127 17.15 -9.97 6.75
CA TYR A 127 17.83 -9.39 7.90
C TYR A 127 16.89 -8.49 8.72
N CYS A 128 16.19 -7.55 8.08
CA CYS A 128 15.22 -6.69 8.74
C CYS A 128 14.11 -7.49 9.43
N LYS A 129 13.60 -8.55 8.78
CA LYS A 129 12.60 -9.45 9.35
C LYS A 129 13.10 -10.16 10.61
N ASP A 130 14.31 -10.70 10.56
CA ASP A 130 14.91 -11.45 11.68
C ASP A 130 15.21 -10.54 12.87
N ASN A 131 15.51 -9.26 12.62
CA ASN A 131 15.82 -8.25 13.63
C ASN A 131 14.64 -7.35 14.02
N LYS A 132 13.43 -7.59 13.47
CA LYS A 132 12.22 -6.79 13.73
C LYS A 132 12.35 -5.31 13.39
N VAL A 133 13.11 -5.02 12.33
CA VAL A 133 13.36 -3.65 11.87
C VAL A 133 12.46 -3.35 10.69
N SER A 134 11.44 -2.53 10.91
CA SER A 134 10.57 -2.03 9.85
C SER A 134 11.31 -1.02 8.98
N TYR A 135 11.20 -1.14 7.66
CA TYR A 135 11.93 -0.30 6.71
C TYR A 135 11.04 0.07 5.51
N ALA A 136 11.41 1.13 4.79
CA ALA A 136 10.71 1.53 3.57
C ALA A 136 11.68 1.84 2.44
N THR A 137 11.14 1.81 1.22
CA THR A 137 11.82 2.26 0.02
C THR A 137 10.98 3.24 -0.77
N VAL A 138 11.60 4.28 -1.31
CA VAL A 138 11.02 5.19 -2.31
C VAL A 138 11.83 5.07 -3.59
N ASN A 139 11.21 4.64 -4.70
CA ASN A 139 11.90 4.35 -5.96
C ASN A 139 13.12 3.40 -5.83
N GLY A 140 13.08 2.50 -4.85
CA GLY A 140 14.16 1.55 -4.56
C GLY A 140 15.26 2.09 -3.62
N GLU A 141 15.26 3.38 -3.29
CA GLU A 141 16.11 3.94 -2.24
C GLU A 141 15.57 3.51 -0.87
N VAL A 142 16.39 2.85 -0.05
CA VAL A 142 16.04 2.57 1.35
C VAL A 142 16.14 3.89 2.14
N ILE A 143 15.04 4.28 2.76
CA ILE A 143 14.93 5.56 3.47
C ILE A 143 15.65 5.50 4.82
N ASP A 144 16.21 6.62 5.27
CA ASP A 144 16.95 6.65 6.54
C ASP A 144 16.03 6.58 7.77
N GLU A 145 14.96 7.38 7.79
CA GLU A 145 13.98 7.41 8.88
C GLU A 145 12.55 7.73 8.42
N GLY A 146 11.57 7.27 9.18
CA GLY A 146 10.18 7.58 8.94
C GLY A 146 9.22 7.00 9.96
N THR A 147 7.93 7.19 9.71
CA THR A 147 6.84 6.63 10.49
C THR A 147 5.76 6.08 9.58
N PHE A 148 5.07 5.04 10.04
CA PHE A 148 3.90 4.48 9.39
C PHE A 148 2.83 4.18 10.43
N GLN A 149 1.60 4.58 10.19
CA GLN A 149 0.48 4.25 11.06
C GLN A 149 -0.71 3.82 10.24
N ILE A 150 -1.34 2.72 10.64
CA ILE A 150 -2.61 2.29 10.09
C ILE A 150 -3.63 2.13 11.22
N THR A 151 -4.81 2.69 11.01
CA THR A 151 -5.99 2.48 11.84
C THR A 151 -6.91 1.54 11.06
N PRO A 152 -6.91 0.23 11.33
CA PRO A 152 -7.85 -0.67 10.69
C PRO A 152 -9.23 -0.51 11.34
N TYR A 153 -10.26 -0.90 10.60
CA TYR A 153 -11.51 -1.33 11.18
C TYR A 153 -11.85 -2.74 10.68
N ASN A 154 -12.10 -3.65 11.62
CA ASN A 154 -12.41 -5.09 11.44
C ASN A 154 -11.34 -5.93 10.72
N LYS A 155 -10.47 -6.57 11.51
CA LYS A 155 -9.74 -7.77 11.07
C LYS A 155 -10.74 -8.92 10.91
N THR A 156 -11.05 -9.30 9.67
CA THR A 156 -11.76 -10.56 9.42
C THR A 156 -10.73 -11.69 9.45
N GLU A 157 -11.00 -12.73 10.25
CA GLU A 157 -10.14 -13.91 10.33
C GLU A 157 -9.96 -14.54 8.93
N GLY A 158 -8.71 -14.76 8.52
CA GLY A 158 -8.35 -15.32 7.20
C GLY A 158 -8.18 -14.31 6.05
N GLN A 159 -8.38 -13.01 6.27
CA GLN A 159 -8.05 -11.98 5.26
C GLN A 159 -6.55 -11.66 5.25
N ILE A 160 -5.95 -11.67 4.05
CA ILE A 160 -4.55 -11.30 3.80
C ILE A 160 -4.42 -9.79 3.53
N TYR A 161 -5.43 -9.18 2.90
CA TYR A 161 -5.45 -7.76 2.57
C TYR A 161 -6.26 -6.98 3.60
N CYS A 162 -5.76 -5.81 3.97
CA CYS A 162 -6.52 -4.85 4.77
C CYS A 162 -7.53 -4.12 3.90
N THR A 163 -8.78 -4.12 4.35
CA THR A 163 -9.91 -3.39 3.76
C THR A 163 -10.51 -2.47 4.81
N ASN A 164 -11.10 -1.35 4.42
CA ASN A 164 -11.62 -0.31 5.30
C ASN A 164 -10.58 0.25 6.29
N GLY A 165 -9.32 0.35 5.85
CA GLY A 165 -8.21 0.88 6.63
C GLY A 165 -7.89 2.31 6.24
N ASN A 166 -7.63 3.18 7.21
CA ASN A 166 -7.05 4.49 6.97
C ASN A 166 -5.66 4.54 7.59
N GLY A 167 -4.75 5.32 7.03
CA GLY A 167 -3.44 5.47 7.64
C GLY A 167 -2.64 6.62 7.06
N THR A 168 -1.47 6.81 7.66
CA THR A 168 -0.55 7.88 7.31
C THR A 168 0.88 7.34 7.31
N PHE A 169 1.76 8.03 6.59
CA PHE A 169 3.19 7.79 6.67
C PHE A 169 3.98 9.09 6.51
N THR A 170 5.18 9.11 7.05
CA THR A 170 6.19 10.15 6.81
C THR A 170 7.50 9.45 6.52
N LEU A 171 8.11 9.71 5.36
CA LEU A 171 9.35 9.06 4.93
C LEU A 171 10.38 10.12 4.53
N GLN A 172 11.58 10.07 5.10
CA GLN A 172 12.68 10.95 4.74
C GLN A 172 13.65 10.24 3.79
N PHE A 173 13.81 10.78 2.59
CA PHE A 173 14.69 10.23 1.56
C PHE A 173 15.43 11.36 0.83
N SER A 174 16.28 11.01 -0.14
CA SER A 174 17.20 11.95 -0.79
C SER A 174 16.56 13.21 -1.40
N GLU A 175 15.30 13.15 -1.85
CA GLU A 175 14.60 14.30 -2.43
C GLU A 175 13.79 15.12 -1.41
N GLY A 176 13.68 14.66 -0.16
CA GLY A 176 13.00 15.38 0.92
C GLY A 176 12.14 14.49 1.80
N THR A 177 11.12 15.10 2.43
CA THR A 177 10.17 14.39 3.30
C THR A 177 8.85 14.16 2.58
N LEU A 178 8.54 12.90 2.28
CA LEU A 178 7.27 12.48 1.70
C LEU A 178 6.26 12.20 2.80
N LYS A 179 5.15 12.93 2.83
CA LYS A 179 4.06 12.75 3.81
C LYS A 179 2.83 12.22 3.09
N GLY A 180 2.34 11.05 3.50
CA GLY A 180 1.22 10.40 2.85
C GLY A 180 0.05 10.13 3.78
N GLU A 181 -1.14 10.16 3.21
CA GLU A 181 -2.38 9.66 3.78
C GLU A 181 -2.99 8.65 2.81
N PHE A 182 -3.57 7.57 3.32
CA PHE A 182 -4.17 6.54 2.50
C PHE A 182 -5.47 5.99 3.08
N TYR A 183 -6.31 5.51 2.16
CA TYR A 183 -7.52 4.75 2.43
C TYR A 183 -7.49 3.46 1.61
N LEU A 184 -7.86 2.35 2.24
CA LEU A 184 -7.94 1.02 1.63
C LEU A 184 -9.40 0.55 1.73
N GLU A 185 -10.03 0.20 0.60
CA GLU A 185 -11.37 -0.41 0.52
C GLU A 185 -11.29 -1.86 0.04
#